data_AF-A0A4U9HP52-F1
#
_entry.id   AF-A0A4U9HP52-F1
#
_cell.length_a   1.000
_cell.length_b   1.000
_cell.length_c   1.000
_cell.angle_alpha   90.00
_cell.angle_beta   90.00
_cell.angle_gamma   90.00
#
_symmetry.space_group_name_H-M   'P 1'
#
loop_
_entity.id
_entity.type
_entity.pdbx_description
1 polymer ?
#
loop_
_entity_poly.entity_id
_entity_poly.type
_entity_poly.pdbx_seq_one_letter_code
_entity_poly.pdbx_strand_id
1 'polypeptide(L)'
;MRRGLNEEQALTLIATSVQLAQQARADYLAQQPQAAPLLVAGSVGPYGAFLADGSEYRGDYQLPQAEMIAFHRPRIAALAAAGVDLLACETLPRLPNCRRC
;
A
#
# COMPACT_ATOMS: atom_id res chain seq x y z
N MET A 1 13.41 7.19 -8.88
CA MET A 1 13.91 8.48 -8.33
C MET A 1 13.74 8.50 -6.81
N ARG A 2 14.83 8.56 -6.04
CA ARG A 2 14.77 8.92 -4.61
C ARG A 2 14.42 10.40 -4.52
N ARG A 3 13.23 10.75 -4.01
CA ARG A 3 12.77 12.16 -3.92
C ARG A 3 13.36 12.93 -2.72
N GLY A 4 14.49 12.47 -2.16
CA GLY A 4 15.11 13.09 -0.98
C GLY A 4 14.32 12.95 0.32
N LEU A 5 13.24 12.18 0.33
CA LEU A 5 12.44 11.94 1.54
C LEU A 5 13.13 10.90 2.41
N ASN A 6 13.15 11.15 3.72
CA ASN A 6 13.49 10.13 4.70
C ASN A 6 12.30 9.17 4.90
N GLU A 7 12.53 8.09 5.65
CA GLU A 7 11.51 7.06 5.89
C GLU A 7 10.27 7.64 6.60
N GLU A 8 10.45 8.43 7.65
CA GLU A 8 9.36 9.05 8.40
C GLU A 8 8.45 9.92 7.52
N GLN A 9 9.04 10.73 6.65
CA GLN A 9 8.31 11.56 5.69
C GLN A 9 7.54 10.68 4.69
N ALA A 10 8.14 9.60 4.21
CA ALA A 10 7.46 8.66 3.32
C ALA A 10 6.28 7.95 4.02
N LEU A 11 6.44 7.55 5.28
CA LEU A 11 5.37 6.94 6.08
C LEU A 11 4.24 7.93 6.37
N THR A 12 4.58 9.19 6.63
CA THR A 12 3.59 10.27 6.78
C THR A 12 2.75 10.41 5.52
N LEU A 13 3.38 10.43 4.33
CA LEU A 13 2.63 10.50 3.07
C LEU A 13 1.74 9.27 2.83
N ILE A 14 2.18 8.08 3.24
CA ILE A 14 1.35 6.87 3.20
C ILE A 14 0.12 7.05 4.08
N ALA A 15 0.28 7.52 5.32
CA ALA A 15 -0.85 7.78 6.21
C ALA A 15 -1.79 8.87 5.64
N THR A 16 -1.26 9.94 5.06
CA THR A 16 -2.05 10.98 4.40
C THR A 16 -2.90 10.43 3.25
N SER A 17 -2.40 9.45 2.49
CA SER A 17 -3.20 8.82 1.42
C SER A 17 -4.47 8.15 1.96
N VAL A 18 -4.39 7.52 3.14
CA VAL A 18 -5.53 6.89 3.82
C VAL A 18 -6.51 7.93 4.33
N GLN A 19 -5.99 8.99 4.95
CA GLN A 19 -6.81 10.11 5.46
C GLN A 19 -7.63 10.76 4.34
N LEU A 20 -7.02 10.96 3.16
CA LEU A 20 -7.72 11.50 1.99
C LEU A 20 -8.84 10.57 1.50
N ALA A 21 -8.61 9.26 1.47
CA ALA A 21 -9.64 8.29 1.10
C ALA A 21 -10.80 8.23 2.12
N GLN A 22 -10.48 8.29 3.41
CA GLN A 22 -11.47 8.35 4.49
C GLN A 22 -12.30 9.64 4.43
N GLN A 23 -11.67 10.78 4.12
CA GLN A 23 -12.37 12.05 3.93
C GLN A 23 -13.34 11.98 2.75
N ALA A 24 -12.88 11.46 1.61
CA ALA A 24 -13.75 11.27 0.44
C ALA A 24 -14.95 10.36 0.74
N ARG A 25 -14.74 9.28 1.53
CA ARG A 25 -15.83 8.44 2.02
C ARG A 25 -16.82 9.22 2.88
N ALA A 26 -16.33 10.01 3.83
CA ALA A 26 -17.18 10.80 4.72
C ALA A 26 -18.02 11.83 3.95
N ASP A 27 -17.38 12.55 3.01
CA ASP A 27 -18.03 13.56 2.17
C ASP A 27 -19.15 12.95 1.32
N TYR A 28 -18.91 11.75 0.77
CA TYR A 28 -19.92 11.03 -0.01
C TYR A 28 -21.10 10.56 0.85
N LEU A 29 -20.84 9.95 2.01
CA LEU A 29 -21.89 9.46 2.90
C LEU A 29 -22.74 10.60 3.49
N ALA A 30 -22.14 11.78 3.70
CA ALA A 30 -22.87 12.98 4.11
C ALA A 30 -23.89 13.44 3.05
N GLN A 31 -23.56 13.26 1.76
CA GLN A 31 -24.45 13.57 0.64
C GLN A 31 -25.45 12.44 0.34
N GLN A 32 -25.13 11.20 0.71
CA GLN A 32 -25.94 10.02 0.44
C GLN A 32 -26.16 9.20 1.73
N PRO A 33 -26.99 9.66 2.68
CA PRO A 33 -27.13 8.99 3.98
C PRO A 33 -27.68 7.56 3.92
N GLN A 34 -28.31 7.18 2.80
CA GLN A 34 -28.83 5.82 2.56
C GLN A 34 -27.86 4.90 1.81
N ALA A 35 -26.66 5.40 1.46
CA ALA A 35 -25.66 4.57 0.79
C ALA A 35 -25.19 3.43 1.70
N ALA A 36 -24.84 2.31 1.08
CA ALA A 36 -24.23 1.19 1.79
C ALA A 36 -22.86 1.58 2.40
N PRO A 37 -22.38 0.87 3.43
CA PRO A 37 -21.05 1.08 3.98
C PRO A 37 -19.96 0.99 2.90
N LEU A 38 -19.01 1.93 2.94
CA LEU A 38 -17.87 1.98 2.01
C LEU A 38 -16.57 1.64 2.74
N LEU A 39 -15.71 0.89 2.06
CA LEU A 39 -14.42 0.44 2.58
C LEU A 39 -13.26 1.21 1.94
N VAL A 40 -12.18 1.38 2.70
CA VAL A 40 -10.89 1.91 2.27
C VAL A 40 -9.86 0.79 2.33
N ALA A 41 -9.29 0.42 1.18
CA ALA A 41 -8.24 -0.57 1.08
C ALA A 41 -6.85 0.09 0.95
N GLY A 42 -5.92 -0.29 1.83
CA GLY A 42 -4.53 0.16 1.76
C GLY A 42 -3.75 -0.61 0.71
N SER A 43 -3.29 0.07 -0.34
CA SER A 43 -2.51 -0.55 -1.42
C SER A 43 -1.11 -0.98 -0.96
N VAL A 44 -0.76 -2.23 -1.26
CA VAL A 44 0.58 -2.81 -1.09
C VAL A 44 1.01 -3.43 -2.42
N GLY A 45 1.70 -2.63 -3.24
CA GLY A 45 2.26 -3.08 -4.51
C GLY A 45 3.52 -3.96 -4.38
N PRO A 46 3.98 -4.58 -5.49
CA PRO A 46 5.12 -5.50 -5.49
C PRO A 46 6.44 -4.77 -5.29
N TYR A 47 7.47 -5.50 -4.84
CA TYR A 47 8.85 -5.02 -4.86
C TYR A 47 9.33 -4.59 -6.25
N GLY A 48 8.89 -5.27 -7.31
CA GLY A 48 9.26 -4.91 -8.69
C GLY A 48 8.88 -3.48 -9.10
N ALA A 49 7.76 -2.96 -8.59
CA ALA A 49 7.35 -1.58 -8.86
C ALA A 49 8.30 -0.55 -8.24
N PHE A 50 9.00 -0.92 -7.15
CA PHE A 50 10.05 -0.09 -6.57
C PHE A 50 11.33 -0.08 -7.41
N LEU A 51 11.64 -1.17 -8.12
CA LEU A 51 12.79 -1.26 -9.03
C LEU A 51 12.61 -0.39 -10.28
N ALA A 52 11.36 -0.07 -10.65
CA ALA A 52 11.02 0.80 -11.77
C ALA A 52 11.61 0.35 -13.13
N ASP A 53 11.68 -0.97 -13.33
CA ASP A 53 12.25 -1.64 -14.51
C ASP A 53 11.24 -2.56 -15.22
N GLY A 54 9.95 -2.49 -14.85
CA GLY A 54 8.89 -3.34 -15.38
C GLY A 54 8.84 -4.74 -14.76
N SER A 55 9.69 -5.04 -13.76
CA SER A 55 9.71 -6.36 -13.10
C SER A 55 8.45 -6.62 -12.26
N GLU A 56 7.60 -5.62 -12.02
CA GLU A 56 6.25 -5.81 -11.50
C GLU A 56 5.37 -6.70 -12.40
N TYR A 57 5.72 -6.88 -13.68
CA TYR A 57 5.03 -7.77 -14.61
C TYR A 57 5.79 -9.08 -14.89
N ARG A 58 7.08 -9.16 -14.56
CA ARG A 58 7.94 -10.34 -14.83
C ARG A 58 8.23 -11.17 -13.58
N GLY A 59 8.38 -10.51 -12.43
CA GLY A 59 8.77 -11.12 -11.16
C GLY A 59 10.14 -11.79 -11.21
N ASP A 60 11.05 -11.29 -12.04
CA ASP A 60 12.39 -11.83 -12.29
C ASP A 60 13.47 -11.30 -11.31
N TYR A 61 13.07 -10.61 -10.25
CA TYR A 61 13.97 -10.23 -9.15
C TYR A 61 14.20 -11.36 -8.16
N GLN A 62 15.44 -11.44 -7.66
CA GLN A 62 15.81 -12.35 -6.57
C GLN A 62 16.05 -11.52 -5.31
N LEU A 63 15.17 -11.68 -4.32
CA LEU A 63 15.28 -11.05 -3.01
C LEU A 63 15.02 -12.10 -1.93
N PRO A 64 15.87 -12.23 -0.91
CA PRO A 64 15.61 -13.10 0.22
C PRO A 64 14.27 -12.80 0.89
N GLN A 65 13.63 -13.82 1.46
CA GLN A 65 12.32 -13.66 2.10
C GLN A 65 12.32 -12.60 3.20
N ALA A 66 13.36 -12.59 4.03
CA ALA A 66 13.47 -11.67 5.16
C ALA A 66 13.53 -10.21 4.68
N GLU A 67 14.22 -9.96 3.57
CA GLU A 67 14.34 -8.64 2.97
C GLU A 67 13.03 -8.19 2.31
N MET A 68 12.29 -9.10 1.69
CA MET A 68 10.96 -8.81 1.15
C MET A 68 9.99 -8.37 2.26
N ILE A 69 9.98 -9.10 3.37
CA ILE A 69 9.14 -8.77 4.53
C ILE A 69 9.60 -7.45 5.15
N ALA A 70 10.92 -7.24 5.29
CA ALA A 70 11.46 -6.00 5.83
C ALA A 70 11.10 -4.78 4.96
N PHE A 71 11.04 -4.96 3.64
CA PHE A 71 10.66 -3.92 2.70
C PHE A 71 9.18 -3.52 2.82
N HIS A 72 8.26 -4.48 2.96
CA HIS A 72 6.82 -4.18 3.02
C HIS A 72 6.32 -3.76 4.41
N ARG A 73 6.96 -4.25 5.47
CA ARG A 73 6.53 -4.05 6.87
C ARG A 73 6.26 -2.59 7.25
N PRO A 74 7.13 -1.59 6.95
CA PRO A 74 6.88 -0.21 7.35
C PRO A 74 5.63 0.38 6.71
N ARG A 75 5.40 0.11 5.41
CA ARG A 75 4.20 0.57 4.69
C ARG A 75 2.94 -0.07 5.27
N ILE A 76 2.94 -1.38 5.49
CA ILE A 76 1.80 -2.10 6.06
C ILE A 76 1.46 -1.56 7.45
N ALA A 77 2.47 -1.34 8.30
CA ALA A 77 2.29 -0.77 9.61
C ALA A 77 1.67 0.64 9.55
N ALA A 78 2.15 1.50 8.63
CA ALA A 78 1.60 2.84 8.45
C ALA A 78 0.14 2.82 7.94
N LEU A 79 -0.18 1.96 6.98
CA LEU A 79 -1.55 1.80 6.48
C LEU A 79 -2.50 1.30 7.57
N ALA A 80 -2.08 0.28 8.33
CA ALA A 80 -2.86 -0.27 9.43
C ALA A 80 -3.06 0.77 10.55
N ALA A 81 -2.01 1.50 10.93
CA ALA A 81 -2.09 2.56 11.94
C ALA A 81 -2.98 3.73 11.48
N ALA A 82 -3.04 4.03 10.19
CA ALA A 82 -3.92 5.05 9.62
C ALA A 82 -5.39 4.60 9.50
N GLY A 83 -5.69 3.32 9.76
CA GLY A 83 -7.06 2.81 9.85
C GLY A 83 -7.70 2.45 8.51
N VAL A 84 -6.95 1.80 7.61
CA VAL A 84 -7.55 1.12 6.46
C VAL A 84 -8.41 -0.06 6.93
N ASP A 85 -9.50 -0.34 6.21
CA ASP A 85 -10.41 -1.44 6.54
C ASP A 85 -9.82 -2.80 6.13
N LEU A 86 -9.00 -2.82 5.08
CA LEU A 86 -8.28 -3.98 4.59
C LEU A 86 -7.00 -3.59 3.85
N LEU A 87 -6.12 -4.57 3.60
CA LEU A 87 -4.95 -4.40 2.75
C LEU A 87 -5.21 -5.00 1.36
N ALA A 88 -4.85 -4.26 0.32
CA ALA A 88 -4.86 -4.72 -1.06
C ALA A 88 -3.43 -5.03 -1.50
N CYS A 89 -3.00 -6.28 -1.29
CA CYS A 89 -1.72 -6.78 -1.82
C CYS A 89 -1.88 -7.03 -3.33
N GLU A 90 -1.48 -6.06 -4.15
CA GLU A 90 -1.90 -5.95 -5.55
C GLU A 90 -0.72 -5.96 -6.53
N THR A 91 -1.02 -6.26 -7.79
CA THR A 91 -0.05 -6.30 -8.90
C THR A 91 1.14 -7.21 -8.59
N LEU A 92 0.89 -8.33 -7.92
CA LEU A 92 1.94 -9.27 -7.55
C LEU A 92 2.17 -10.28 -8.69
N PRO A 93 3.33 -10.25 -9.38
CA PRO A 93 3.53 -11.06 -10.58
C PRO A 93 3.66 -12.57 -10.28
N ARG A 94 3.92 -12.95 -9.02
CA ARG A 94 4.14 -14.33 -8.60
C ARG A 94 3.64 -14.59 -7.18
N LEU A 95 3.11 -15.79 -6.95
CA LEU A 95 2.54 -16.22 -5.67
C LEU A 95 3.52 -16.13 -4.46
N PRO A 96 4.83 -16.43 -4.59
CA PRO A 96 5.76 -16.26 -3.47
C PRO A 96 5.82 -14.83 -2.93
N ASN A 97 5.61 -13.81 -3.76
CA ASN A 97 5.63 -12.41 -3.34
C ASN A 97 4.41 -12.10 -2.44
N CYS A 98 3.24 -12.64 -2.81
CA CYS A 98 1.99 -12.47 -2.04
C CYS A 98 2.08 -13.07 -0.63
N ARG A 99 2.77 -14.20 -0.47
CA ARG A 99 2.98 -14.84 0.85
C ARG A 99 4.00 -14.11 1.73
N ARG A 100 4.64 -13.05 1.24
CA ARG A 100 5.81 -12.40 1.84
C ARG A 100 5.64 -10.88 1.96
N CYS A 101 4.45 -10.35 1.68
CA CYS A 101 4.04 -9.01 2.05
C CYS A 101 3.90 -8.90 3.57
#